data_AF-A0A6L5ZU05-F1
#
_entry.id   AF-A0A6L5ZU05-F1
#
_cell.length_a   1.000
_cell.length_b   1.000
_cell.length_c   1.000
_cell.angle_alpha   90.00
_cell.angle_beta   90.00
_cell.angle_gamma   90.00
#
_symmetry.space_group_name_H-M   'P 1'
#
loop_
_entity.id
_entity.type
_entity.pdbx_description
1 polymer ?
#
loop_
_entity_poly.entity_id
_entity_poly.type
_entity_poly.pdbx_seq_one_letter_code
_entity_poly.pdbx_strand_id
1 'polypeptide(L)'
;MLENLRSFKTMRASIDYSLSKRRTLIALFQGAASAMDACDADPYLRRAAKYHGELTTRSCPVCKKFKIVELRYAFGDQLGQYSGRIKNEKELAQM
;
A
#
# COMPACT_ATOMS: atom_id res chain seq x y z
N MET A 1 -15.23 -20.14 34.07
CA MET A 1 -15.01 -18.72 33.71
C MET A 1 -14.04 -18.73 32.51
N LEU A 2 -14.44 -19.28 31.35
CA LEU A 2 -15.28 -18.67 30.29
C LEU A 2 -14.80 -17.24 29.97
N GLU A 3 -14.37 -16.82 28.78
CA GLU A 3 -14.24 -17.33 27.41
C GLU A 3 -13.24 -16.40 26.70
N ASN A 4 -12.36 -16.93 25.85
CA ASN A 4 -12.36 -16.61 24.42
C ASN A 4 -11.04 -17.04 23.76
N LEU A 5 -11.14 -18.17 23.05
CA LEU A 5 -10.33 -18.43 21.87
C LEU A 5 -10.53 -17.29 20.87
N ARG A 6 -9.73 -16.23 20.92
CA ARG A 6 -9.59 -15.32 19.78
C ARG A 6 -8.66 -15.97 18.77
N SER A 7 -9.28 -16.78 17.92
CA SER A 7 -8.92 -17.04 16.53
C SER A 7 -7.42 -17.18 16.26
N PHE A 8 -6.97 -18.43 16.09
CA PHE A 8 -5.78 -18.69 15.29
C PHE A 8 -6.05 -18.25 13.85
N LYS A 9 -6.04 -16.94 13.61
CA LYS A 9 -5.98 -16.32 12.30
C LYS A 9 -4.64 -16.80 11.76
N THR A 10 -4.65 -17.73 10.80
CA THR A 10 -3.43 -18.16 10.07
C THR A 10 -2.62 -16.90 9.78
N MET A 11 -1.47 -16.77 10.44
CA MET A 11 -0.65 -15.58 10.34
C MET A 11 -0.10 -15.57 8.90
N ARG A 12 -0.79 -14.88 8.00
CA ARG A 12 -0.36 -14.75 6.61
C ARG A 12 1.03 -14.13 6.65
N ALA A 13 2.01 -14.77 6.02
CA ALA A 13 3.35 -14.20 5.92
C ALA A 13 3.24 -12.81 5.30
N SER A 14 3.74 -11.78 6.01
CA SER A 14 3.74 -10.41 5.51
C SER A 14 4.97 -10.21 4.63
N ILE A 15 4.76 -9.62 3.45
CA ILE A 15 5.85 -9.19 2.58
C ILE A 15 5.97 -7.68 2.73
N ASP A 16 7.12 -7.22 3.19
CA ASP A 16 7.43 -5.79 3.34
C ASP A 16 8.51 -5.37 2.33
N TYR A 17 8.23 -4.29 1.59
CA TYR A 17 9.11 -3.77 0.55
C TYR A 17 9.96 -2.58 1.02
N SER A 18 10.11 -2.35 2.34
CA SER A 18 10.80 -1.17 2.87
C SER A 18 12.27 -1.11 2.49
N LEU A 19 12.97 -2.25 2.43
CA LEU A 19 14.38 -2.29 2.01
C LEU A 19 14.56 -1.91 0.54
N SER A 20 13.71 -2.45 -0.34
CA SER A 20 13.70 -2.09 -1.77
C SER A 20 13.42 -0.60 -1.94
N LYS A 21 12.38 -0.10 -1.26
CA LYS A 21 12.02 1.33 -1.25
C LYS A 21 13.18 2.21 -0.79
N ARG A 22 13.89 1.84 0.28
CA ARG A 22 15.05 2.60 0.79
C ARG A 22 16.16 2.65 -0.27
N ARG A 23 16.49 1.52 -0.89
CA ARG A 23 17.50 1.45 -1.96
C ARG A 23 17.14 2.38 -3.13
N THR A 24 15.89 2.33 -3.60
CA THR A 24 15.42 3.17 -4.71
C THR A 24 15.52 4.65 -4.37
N LEU A 25 15.14 5.05 -3.15
CA LEU A 25 15.23 6.44 -2.71
C LEU A 25 16.69 6.92 -2.62
N ILE A 26 17.60 6.08 -2.11
CA ILE A 26 19.04 6.41 -2.06
C ILE A 26 19.59 6.64 -3.47
N ALA A 27 19.31 5.72 -4.41
CA ALA A 27 19.75 5.85 -5.79
C ALA A 27 19.20 7.11 -6.46
N LEU A 28 17.92 7.43 -6.25
CA LEU A 28 17.29 8.64 -6.76
C LEU A 28 17.98 9.91 -6.23
N PHE A 29 18.24 9.99 -4.92
CA PHE A 29 18.90 11.17 -4.32
C PHE A 29 20.38 11.30 -4.68
N GLN A 30 21.04 10.21 -5.03
CA GLN A 30 22.42 10.21 -5.54
C GLN A 30 22.50 10.51 -7.05
N GLY A 31 21.37 10.66 -7.74
CA GLY A 31 21.33 10.84 -9.19
C GLY A 31 21.65 9.58 -9.99
N ALA A 32 21.73 8.42 -9.32
CA ALA A 32 21.97 7.12 -9.94
C ALA A 32 20.71 6.49 -10.56
N ALA A 33 19.53 7.05 -10.30
CA ALA A 33 18.25 6.68 -10.92
C ALA A 33 17.47 7.94 -11.28
N SER A 34 16.77 7.94 -12.42
CA SER A 34 15.92 9.06 -12.80
C SER A 34 14.58 9.02 -12.05
N ALA A 35 13.88 10.16 -12.03
CA ALA A 35 12.52 10.20 -11.49
C ALA A 35 11.55 9.29 -12.25
N MET A 36 11.77 9.05 -13.55
CA MET A 36 10.96 8.11 -14.32
C MET A 36 11.23 6.66 -13.92
N ASP A 37 12.49 6.31 -13.65
CA ASP A 37 12.84 4.95 -13.22
C ASP A 37 12.30 4.64 -11.81
N ALA A 38 12.20 5.67 -10.96
CA ALA A 38 11.73 5.53 -9.59
C ALA A 38 10.19 5.63 -9.45
N CYS A 39 9.49 6.19 -10.44
CA CYS A 39 8.06 6.49 -10.36
C CYS A 39 7.24 5.46 -11.15
N ASP A 40 6.66 4.49 -10.44
CA ASP A 40 5.74 3.49 -10.96
C ASP A 40 4.26 3.95 -11.01
N ALA A 41 3.98 5.19 -10.59
CA ALA A 41 2.62 5.72 -10.46
C ALA A 41 1.98 6.06 -11.82
N ASP A 42 1.36 5.07 -12.43
CA ASP A 42 0.62 5.22 -13.68
C ASP A 42 -0.67 6.08 -13.52
N PRO A 43 -1.25 6.60 -14.63
CA PRO A 43 -2.45 7.44 -14.57
C PRO A 43 -3.70 6.80 -13.94
N TYR A 44 -3.83 5.47 -13.97
CA TYR A 44 -4.88 4.73 -13.29
C TYR A 44 -4.61 4.69 -11.78
N LEU A 45 -3.39 4.39 -11.34
CA LEU A 45 -3.02 4.42 -9.92
C LEU A 45 -3.22 5.81 -9.29
N ARG A 46 -2.90 6.87 -10.03
CA ARG A 46 -3.15 8.25 -9.60
C ARG A 46 -4.64 8.57 -9.46
N ARG A 47 -5.49 8.06 -10.37
CA ARG A 47 -6.95 8.21 -10.27
C ARG A 47 -7.50 7.41 -9.09
N ALA A 48 -7.06 6.18 -8.92
CA ALA A 48 -7.40 5.36 -7.76
C ALA A 48 -7.07 6.09 -6.45
N ALA A 49 -5.86 6.65 -6.32
CA ALA A 49 -5.44 7.42 -5.16
C ALA A 49 -6.36 8.64 -4.91
N LYS A 50 -6.76 9.34 -5.98
CA LYS A 50 -7.63 10.51 -5.87
C LYS A 50 -9.04 10.19 -5.34
N TYR A 51 -9.63 9.07 -5.76
CA TYR A 51 -11.04 8.75 -5.47
C TYR A 51 -11.25 7.70 -4.38
N HIS A 52 -10.27 6.84 -4.14
CA HIS A 52 -10.38 5.69 -3.22
C HIS A 52 -9.24 5.61 -2.21
N GLY A 53 -8.24 6.50 -2.30
CA GLY A 53 -7.11 6.50 -1.40
C GLY A 53 -7.41 7.20 -0.07
N GLU A 54 -6.67 6.83 0.97
CA GLU A 54 -6.72 7.45 2.29
C GLU A 54 -5.47 8.29 2.53
N LEU A 55 -5.65 9.53 2.98
CA LEU A 55 -4.54 10.41 3.28
C LEU A 55 -3.83 9.94 4.56
N THR A 56 -2.51 9.80 4.50
CA THR A 56 -1.72 9.36 5.65
C THR A 56 -1.03 10.53 6.35
N THR A 57 -0.51 10.29 7.55
CA THR A 57 0.30 11.27 8.31
C THR A 57 1.73 11.40 7.78
N ARG A 58 2.18 10.46 6.94
CA ARG A 58 3.56 10.38 6.42
C ARG A 58 3.76 11.38 5.28
N SER A 59 4.86 12.12 5.33
CA SER A 59 5.25 13.02 4.24
C SER A 59 5.85 12.25 3.06
N CYS A 60 5.69 12.78 1.84
CA CYS A 60 6.30 12.23 0.63
C CYS A 60 7.83 12.18 0.79
N PRO A 61 8.47 11.00 0.63
CA PRO A 61 9.91 10.88 0.85
C PRO A 61 10.73 11.63 -0.21
N VAL A 62 10.16 11.94 -1.38
CA VAL A 62 10.83 12.62 -2.49
C VAL A 62 10.71 14.15 -2.34
N CYS A 63 9.49 14.69 -2.36
CA CYS A 63 9.30 16.14 -2.38
C CYS A 63 9.15 16.78 -0.99
N LYS A 64 8.85 16.00 0.06
CA LYS A 64 8.57 16.44 1.45
C LYS A 64 7.44 17.47 1.63
N LYS A 65 6.78 17.92 0.55
CA LYS A 65 5.72 18.95 0.56
C LYS A 65 4.33 18.39 0.81
N PHE A 66 4.03 17.21 0.26
CA PHE A 66 2.70 16.60 0.34
C PHE A 66 2.70 15.37 1.24
N LYS A 67 1.54 15.03 1.79
CA LYS A 67 1.31 13.75 2.46
C LYS A 67 1.08 12.65 1.43
N ILE A 68 1.52 11.42 1.73
CA ILE A 68 1.26 10.29 0.83
C ILE A 68 -0.15 9.75 1.04
N VAL A 69 -0.72 9.27 -0.05
CA VAL A 69 -2.04 8.62 -0.08
C VAL A 69 -1.81 7.12 -0.13
N GLU A 70 -2.51 6.38 0.73
CA GLU A 70 -2.46 4.93 0.80
C GLU A 70 -3.65 4.31 0.07
N LEU A 71 -3.35 3.30 -0.75
CA LEU A 71 -4.33 2.46 -1.42
C LEU A 71 -4.18 1.04 -0.91
N ARG A 72 -5.30 0.34 -0.71
CA ARG A 72 -5.29 -1.07 -0.31
C ARG A 72 -6.03 -1.87 -1.36
N TYR A 73 -5.29 -2.73 -2.05
CA TYR A 73 -5.85 -3.69 -2.99
C TYR A 73 -5.99 -5.04 -2.29
N ALA A 74 -7.15 -5.65 -2.42
CA ALA A 74 -7.41 -6.99 -1.92
C ALA A 74 -7.28 -7.99 -3.08
N PHE A 75 -6.43 -9.01 -2.91
CA PHE A 75 -6.26 -10.10 -3.87
C PHE A 75 -6.45 -11.44 -3.17
N GLY A 76 -6.97 -12.42 -3.90
CA GLY A 76 -7.06 -13.80 -3.44
C GLY A 76 -8.12 -14.59 -4.21
N ASP A 77 -7.88 -15.89 -4.38
CA ASP A 77 -8.77 -16.76 -5.17
C ASP A 77 -10.18 -16.86 -4.56
N GLN A 78 -10.27 -16.80 -3.23
CA GLN A 78 -11.54 -16.79 -2.50
C GLN A 78 -12.37 -15.52 -2.73
N LEU A 79 -11.77 -14.45 -3.29
CA LEU A 79 -12.49 -13.22 -3.59
C LEU A 79 -13.22 -13.27 -4.93
N GLY A 80 -12.91 -14.22 -5.81
CA GLY A 80 -13.51 -14.33 -7.15
C GLY A 80 -13.47 -12.99 -7.88
N GLN A 81 -14.65 -12.51 -8.31
CA GLN A 81 -14.82 -11.22 -9.01
C GLN A 81 -14.45 -9.96 -8.21
N TYR A 82 -14.19 -10.10 -6.90
CA TYR A 82 -13.78 -9.01 -6.02
C TYR A 82 -12.25 -8.94 -5.84
N SER A 83 -11.50 -9.92 -6.37
CA SER A 83 -10.03 -9.87 -6.40
C SER A 83 -9.56 -8.68 -7.25
N GLY A 84 -8.52 -7.99 -6.79
CA GLY A 84 -7.96 -6.81 -7.43
C GLY A 84 -8.75 -5.52 -7.21
N ARG A 85 -9.77 -5.52 -6.35
CA ARG A 85 -10.51 -4.29 -6.00
C ARG A 85 -9.85 -3.52 -4.86
N ILE A 86 -10.06 -2.22 -4.86
CA ILE A 86 -9.64 -1.32 -3.79
C ILE A 86 -10.62 -1.44 -2.62
N LYS A 87 -10.09 -1.44 -1.41
CA LYS A 87 -10.83 -1.50 -0.15
C LYS A 87 -10.34 -0.42 0.81
N ASN A 88 -11.26 0.25 1.49
CA ASN A 88 -10.90 1.10 2.63
C ASN A 88 -10.65 0.24 3.88
N GLU A 89 -10.13 0.84 4.94
CA GLU A 89 -9.79 0.11 6.18
C GLU A 89 -11.00 -0.60 6.81
N LYS A 90 -12.19 0.04 6.78
CA LYS A 90 -13.42 -0.53 7.35
C LYS A 90 -13.92 -1.72 6.54
N GLU A 91 -13.86 -1.64 5.21
CA GLU A 91 -14.23 -2.74 4.33
C GLU A 91 -13.28 -3.92 4.51
N LEU A 92 -11.98 -3.66 4.63
CA LEU A 92 -10.98 -4.71 4.82
C LEU A 92 -11.15 -5.44 6.17
N ALA A 93 -11.57 -4.72 7.22
CA ALA A 93 -11.85 -5.32 8.52
C ALA A 93 -13.08 -6.26 8.51
N GLN A 94 -13.96 -6.14 7.52
CA GLN A 94 -15.16 -6.97 7.35
C GLN A 94 -14.92 -8.19 6.43
N MET A 95 -13.71 -8.32 5.87
CA MET A 95 -13.29 -9.43 5.00
C MET A 95 -12.57 -10.52 5.78
#